data_AF-A0A1W9VKY0-F1
#
_entry.id   AF-A0A1W9VKY0-F1
#
_cell.length_a   1.000
_cell.length_b   1.000
_cell.length_c   1.000
_cell.angle_alpha   90.00
_cell.angle_beta   90.00
_cell.angle_gamma   90.00
#
_symmetry.space_group_name_H-M   'P 1'
#
loop_
_entity.id
_entity.type
_entity.pdbx_description
1 polymer ?
#
loop_
_entity_poly.entity_id
_entity_poly.type
_entity_poly.pdbx_seq_one_letter_code
_entity_poly.pdbx_strand_id
1 'polypeptide(L)'
;MEKTYADDFEVKELAGTTKKIKVSITAVKEKQLPELDDELAQDVSEDYNTLDDLKASIEKKLKDEVKEKIENIKTDNLLLKIVENSKIDLPESMISAELDNRWNNFMQQSRMTEENLDMFLQLQGQTKDGLRDSWKDDAAKTVKSQILLEKILEKEDIKVSDKDIENELNTQAEMYKMPYDEIKETFEKNGMMEYLKKDIKTKKLIKDLLKTASIKKGDKIDYNDFVVGKY
;
A
#
# COMPACT_ATOMS: atom_id res chain seq x y z
N MET A 1 -6.81 -43.43 -5.51
CA MET A 1 -5.48 -43.00 -5.06
C MET A 1 -5.47 -42.98 -3.54
N GLU A 2 -4.36 -43.32 -2.90
CA GLU A 2 -4.21 -43.23 -1.45
C GLU A 2 -3.41 -41.97 -1.13
N LYS A 3 -3.92 -41.15 -0.21
CA LYS A 3 -3.20 -40.00 0.32
C LYS A 3 -3.01 -40.19 1.81
N THR A 4 -1.76 -40.19 2.23
CA THR A 4 -1.37 -40.15 3.64
C THR A 4 -1.20 -38.68 4.01
N TYR A 5 -1.90 -38.27 5.05
CA TYR A 5 -1.80 -36.93 5.59
C TYR A 5 -0.75 -36.93 6.70
N ALA A 6 0.05 -35.87 6.78
CA ALA A 6 1.05 -35.72 7.83
C ALA A 6 0.37 -35.63 9.22
N ASP A 7 1.11 -35.96 10.28
CA ASP A 7 0.58 -35.96 11.66
C ASP A 7 0.20 -34.55 12.16
N ASP A 8 0.70 -33.51 11.49
CA ASP A 8 0.45 -32.09 11.76
C ASP A 8 -0.57 -31.46 10.81
N PHE A 9 -1.33 -32.26 10.05
CA PHE A 9 -2.29 -31.75 9.07
C PHE A 9 -3.41 -30.93 9.73
N GLU A 10 -3.72 -29.75 9.15
CA GLU A 10 -4.63 -28.72 9.70
C GLU A 10 -6.00 -29.28 10.14
N VAL A 11 -6.51 -30.29 9.44
CA VAL A 11 -7.73 -31.00 9.82
C VAL A 11 -7.37 -32.20 10.71
N LYS A 12 -7.54 -32.04 12.03
CA LYS A 12 -7.21 -33.05 13.06
C LYS A 12 -7.79 -34.45 12.78
N GLU A 13 -8.95 -34.53 12.12
CA GLU A 13 -9.59 -35.81 11.76
C GLU A 13 -8.90 -36.56 10.62
N LEU A 14 -8.05 -35.86 9.87
CA LEU A 14 -7.29 -36.40 8.74
C LEU A 14 -5.81 -36.60 9.08
N ALA A 15 -5.28 -35.86 10.06
CA ALA A 15 -3.89 -35.95 10.52
C ALA A 15 -3.46 -37.39 10.87
N GLY A 16 -2.33 -37.83 10.31
CA GLY A 16 -1.77 -39.19 10.51
C GLY A 16 -2.60 -40.33 9.88
N THR A 17 -3.71 -40.02 9.22
CA THR A 17 -4.56 -41.05 8.59
C THR A 17 -4.21 -41.23 7.12
N THR A 18 -4.37 -42.46 6.62
CA THR A 18 -4.32 -42.75 5.18
C THR A 18 -5.75 -42.89 4.66
N LYS A 19 -6.14 -42.03 3.71
CA LYS A 19 -7.47 -42.07 3.09
C LYS A 19 -7.39 -42.47 1.62
N LYS A 20 -8.33 -43.32 1.20
CA LYS A 20 -8.55 -43.63 -0.22
C LYS A 20 -9.39 -42.51 -0.84
N ILE A 21 -8.75 -41.71 -1.69
CA ILE A 21 -9.41 -40.70 -2.51
C ILE A 21 -9.80 -41.33 -3.85
N LYS A 22 -11.10 -41.37 -4.11
CA LYS A 22 -11.65 -41.71 -5.44
C LYS A 22 -11.97 -40.40 -6.17
N VAL A 23 -11.07 -39.99 -7.05
CA VAL A 23 -11.29 -38.83 -7.93
C VAL A 23 -12.01 -39.32 -9.18
N SER A 24 -13.18 -38.75 -9.46
CA SER A 24 -13.86 -38.91 -10.74
C SER A 24 -13.58 -37.67 -11.57
N ILE A 25 -12.91 -37.83 -12.71
CA ILE A 25 -12.67 -36.72 -13.64
C ILE A 25 -13.97 -36.50 -14.42
N THR A 26 -14.68 -35.42 -14.11
CA THR A 26 -15.95 -35.07 -14.77
C THR A 26 -15.71 -34.43 -16.13
N ALA A 27 -14.66 -33.61 -16.27
CA ALA A 27 -14.26 -33.00 -17.53
C ALA A 27 -12.80 -32.58 -17.46
N VAL A 28 -12.10 -32.66 -18.60
CA VAL A 28 -10.80 -32.04 -18.80
C VAL A 28 -11.04 -30.85 -19.74
N LYS A 29 -10.76 -29.64 -19.26
CA LYS A 29 -10.91 -28.41 -20.05
C LYS A 29 -9.54 -27.80 -20.26
N GLU A 30 -9.29 -27.31 -21.45
CA GLU A 30 -8.10 -26.54 -21.80
C GLU A 30 -8.47 -25.05 -21.88
N LYS A 31 -7.59 -24.18 -21.40
CA LYS A 31 -7.78 -22.73 -21.50
C LYS A 31 -7.37 -22.29 -22.91
N GLN A 32 -8.35 -22.07 -23.79
CA GLN A 32 -8.09 -21.41 -25.07
C GLN A 32 -8.10 -19.90 -24.83
N LEU A 33 -6.96 -19.26 -25.12
CA LEU A 33 -6.86 -17.81 -25.08
C LEU A 33 -7.51 -17.25 -26.35
N PRO A 34 -8.35 -16.20 -26.23
CA PRO A 34 -8.88 -15.51 -27.39
C PRO A 34 -7.75 -14.88 -28.21
N GLU A 35 -8.02 -14.60 -29.48
CA GLU A 35 -7.09 -13.85 -30.31
C GLU A 35 -6.94 -12.41 -29.77
N LEU A 36 -5.77 -11.82 -29.95
CA LEU A 36 -5.54 -10.43 -29.59
C LEU A 36 -6.09 -9.55 -30.71
N ASP A 37 -7.39 -9.27 -30.66
CA ASP A 37 -8.14 -8.50 -31.64
C ASP A 37 -9.09 -7.48 -31.00
N ASP A 38 -9.90 -6.81 -31.83
CA ASP A 38 -10.85 -5.79 -31.38
C ASP A 38 -12.03 -6.41 -30.60
N GLU A 39 -12.39 -7.67 -30.84
CA GLU A 39 -13.43 -8.37 -30.07
C GLU A 39 -12.97 -8.56 -28.62
N LEU A 40 -11.69 -8.93 -28.41
CA LEU A 40 -11.12 -8.99 -27.07
C LEU A 40 -11.14 -7.62 -26.36
N ALA A 41 -10.92 -6.52 -27.09
CA ALA A 41 -10.96 -5.19 -26.50
C ALA A 41 -12.35 -4.84 -25.96
N GLN A 42 -13.39 -5.18 -26.72
CA GLN A 42 -14.79 -4.98 -26.36
C GLN A 42 -15.24 -5.90 -25.22
N ASP A 43 -14.72 -7.14 -25.16
CA ASP A 43 -14.96 -8.08 -24.06
C ASP A 43 -14.39 -7.58 -22.72
N VAL A 44 -13.29 -6.80 -22.75
CA VAL A 44 -12.66 -6.25 -21.54
C VAL A 44 -13.43 -5.05 -21.00
N SER A 45 -13.91 -4.15 -21.86
CA SER A 45 -14.69 -2.97 -21.46
C SER A 45 -15.38 -2.33 -22.66
N GLU A 46 -16.60 -1.85 -22.44
CA GLU A 46 -17.39 -1.08 -23.42
C GLU A 46 -16.71 0.23 -23.86
N ASP A 47 -15.70 0.70 -23.12
CA ASP A 47 -14.96 1.94 -23.41
C ASP A 47 -13.85 1.75 -24.48
N TYR A 48 -13.51 0.51 -24.86
CA TYR A 48 -12.47 0.23 -25.86
C TYR A 48 -13.08 -0.30 -27.15
N ASN A 49 -12.90 0.44 -28.24
CA ASN A 49 -13.44 0.05 -29.55
C ASN A 49 -12.46 -0.82 -30.34
N THR A 50 -11.16 -0.70 -30.06
CA THR A 50 -10.09 -1.41 -30.76
C THR A 50 -9.05 -1.96 -29.79
N LEU A 51 -8.30 -2.95 -30.25
CA LEU A 51 -7.14 -3.50 -29.54
C LEU A 51 -6.09 -2.41 -29.24
N ASP A 52 -5.94 -1.44 -30.13
CA ASP A 52 -5.00 -0.34 -29.95
C ASP A 52 -5.45 0.62 -28.85
N ASP A 53 -6.76 0.86 -28.70
CA ASP A 53 -7.32 1.64 -27.58
C ASP A 53 -7.05 0.93 -26.24
N LEU A 54 -7.27 -0.39 -26.20
CA LEU A 54 -6.99 -1.20 -25.02
C LEU A 54 -5.48 -1.16 -24.67
N LYS A 55 -4.60 -1.33 -25.66
CA LYS A 55 -3.15 -1.25 -25.46
C LYS A 55 -2.72 0.14 -24.96
N ALA A 56 -3.24 1.21 -25.55
CA ALA A 56 -2.92 2.57 -25.15
C ALA A 56 -3.39 2.86 -23.71
N SER A 57 -4.56 2.37 -23.32
CA SER A 57 -5.07 2.48 -21.95
C SER A 57 -4.19 1.72 -20.95
N ILE A 58 -3.82 0.47 -21.28
CA ILE A 58 -2.90 -0.33 -20.45
C ILE A 58 -1.55 0.38 -20.33
N GLU A 59 -0.97 0.84 -21.45
CA GLU A 59 0.31 1.55 -21.44
C GLU A 59 0.25 2.81 -20.56
N LYS A 60 -0.84 3.59 -20.65
CA LYS A 60 -1.05 4.76 -19.79
C LYS A 60 -1.09 4.36 -18.31
N LYS A 61 -1.87 3.33 -17.95
CA LYS A 61 -1.94 2.82 -16.57
C LYS A 61 -0.58 2.39 -16.03
N LEU A 62 0.18 1.62 -16.82
CA LEU A 62 1.52 1.17 -16.43
C LEU A 62 2.49 2.35 -16.24
N LYS A 63 2.42 3.37 -17.10
CA LYS A 63 3.24 4.59 -16.96
C LYS A 63 2.87 5.38 -15.71
N ASP A 64 1.58 5.52 -15.43
CA ASP A 64 1.09 6.24 -14.26
C ASP A 64 1.50 5.50 -12.96
N GLU A 65 1.38 4.18 -12.92
CA GLU A 65 1.82 3.33 -11.80
C GLU A 65 3.34 3.46 -11.57
N VAL A 66 4.15 3.38 -12.62
CA VAL A 66 5.61 3.54 -12.52
C VAL A 66 5.96 4.93 -12.02
N LYS A 67 5.28 5.97 -12.53
CA LYS A 67 5.52 7.35 -12.11
C LYS A 67 5.21 7.53 -10.64
N GLU A 68 4.04 7.06 -10.17
CA GLU A 68 3.66 7.12 -8.77
C GLU A 68 4.67 6.38 -7.88
N LYS A 69 5.07 5.17 -8.28
CA LYS A 69 6.05 4.38 -7.54
C LYS A 69 7.41 5.07 -7.44
N ILE A 70 7.88 5.72 -8.52
CA ILE A 70 9.12 6.50 -8.49
C ILE A 70 9.00 7.71 -7.54
N GLU A 71 7.87 8.41 -7.53
CA GLU A 71 7.65 9.53 -6.61
C GLU A 71 7.62 9.08 -5.15
N ASN A 72 7.02 7.93 -4.86
CA ASN A 72 7.05 7.31 -3.53
C ASN A 72 8.48 6.95 -3.12
N ILE A 73 9.25 6.27 -3.99
CA ILE A 73 10.66 5.92 -3.73
C ILE A 73 11.51 7.17 -3.46
N LYS A 74 11.32 8.26 -4.23
CA LYS A 74 12.03 9.52 -4.01
C LYS A 74 11.68 10.12 -2.65
N THR A 75 10.39 10.13 -2.30
CA THR A 75 9.89 10.65 -1.03
C THR A 75 10.45 9.86 0.13
N ASP A 76 10.37 8.53 0.08
CA ASP A 76 10.90 7.64 1.12
C ASP A 76 12.40 7.85 1.32
N ASN A 77 13.18 7.90 0.23
CA ASN A 77 14.61 8.17 0.31
C ASN A 77 14.94 9.55 0.87
N LEU A 78 14.17 10.58 0.50
CA LEU A 78 14.32 11.93 1.04
C LEU A 78 14.09 11.92 2.55
N LEU A 79 13.00 11.33 3.03
CA LEU A 79 12.67 11.25 4.46
C LEU A 79 13.73 10.46 5.21
N LEU A 80 14.18 9.34 4.67
CA LEU A 80 15.21 8.50 5.26
C LEU A 80 16.53 9.29 5.41
N LYS A 81 16.93 10.05 4.38
CA LYS A 81 18.11 10.94 4.46
C LYS A 81 17.94 12.07 5.47
N ILE A 82 16.74 12.64 5.61
CA ILE A 82 16.45 13.65 6.62
C ILE A 82 16.60 13.05 8.03
N VAL A 83 16.07 11.85 8.26
CA VAL A 83 16.18 11.14 9.53
C VAL A 83 17.64 10.80 9.85
N GLU A 84 18.40 10.25 8.90
CA GLU A 84 19.82 9.89 9.09
C GLU A 84 20.70 11.09 9.49
N ASN A 85 20.41 12.28 8.97
CA ASN A 85 21.15 13.50 9.28
C ASN A 85 20.64 14.23 10.53
N SER A 86 19.54 13.76 11.12
CA SER A 86 18.96 14.35 12.33
C SER A 86 19.47 13.66 13.60
N LYS A 87 19.66 14.44 14.67
CA LYS A 87 19.95 13.92 16.01
C LYS A 87 18.72 14.12 16.88
N ILE A 88 17.85 13.11 16.88
CA ILE A 88 16.64 13.07 17.72
C ILE A 88 16.68 11.80 18.54
N ASP A 89 16.63 11.97 19.86
CA ASP A 89 16.39 10.89 20.81
C ASP A 89 14.88 10.73 20.96
N LEU A 90 14.37 9.54 20.61
CA LEU A 90 12.95 9.22 20.76
C LEU A 90 12.70 8.55 22.11
N PRO A 91 11.69 9.00 22.87
CA PRO A 91 11.18 8.23 24.00
C PRO A 91 10.64 6.88 23.54
N GLU A 92 10.90 5.82 24.32
CA GLU A 92 10.37 4.48 24.02
C GLU A 92 8.84 4.46 23.93
N SER A 93 8.15 5.29 24.72
CA SER A 93 6.69 5.40 24.67
C SER A 93 6.16 5.80 23.29
N MET A 94 6.88 6.62 22.54
CA MET A 94 6.48 7.00 21.17
C MET A 94 6.67 5.85 20.18
N ILE A 95 7.75 5.09 20.33
CA ILE A 95 8.00 3.90 19.50
C ILE A 95 6.94 2.83 19.79
N SER A 96 6.62 2.60 21.07
CA SER A 96 5.58 1.66 21.49
C SER A 96 4.20 2.03 20.93
N ALA A 97 3.83 3.31 20.98
CA ALA A 97 2.56 3.79 20.41
C ALA A 97 2.48 3.56 18.89
N GLU A 98 3.57 3.79 18.16
CA GLU A 98 3.65 3.48 16.73
C GLU A 98 3.55 1.98 16.45
N LEU A 99 4.21 1.14 17.26
CA LEU A 99 4.11 -0.32 17.15
C LEU A 99 2.69 -0.82 17.40
N ASP A 100 1.95 -0.20 18.34
CA ASP A 100 0.53 -0.50 18.57
C ASP A 100 -0.33 -0.11 17.38
N ASN A 101 -0.11 1.08 16.80
CA ASN A 101 -0.82 1.50 15.60
C ASN A 101 -0.56 0.56 14.43
N ARG A 102 0.70 0.16 14.20
CA ARG A 102 1.06 -0.81 13.17
C ARG A 102 0.40 -2.16 13.39
N TRP A 103 0.39 -2.66 14.63
CA TRP A 103 -0.31 -3.89 14.97
C TRP A 103 -1.81 -3.81 14.68
N ASN A 104 -2.46 -2.71 15.07
CA ASN A 104 -3.89 -2.50 14.81
C ASN A 104 -4.20 -2.40 13.31
N ASN A 105 -3.32 -1.78 12.53
CA ASN A 105 -3.46 -1.73 11.07
C ASN A 105 -3.28 -3.12 10.44
N PHE A 106 -2.29 -3.89 10.90
CA PHE A 106 -2.07 -5.26 10.46
C PHE A 106 -3.30 -6.15 10.76
N MET A 107 -3.85 -6.03 11.97
CA MET A 107 -5.12 -6.67 12.36
C MET A 107 -6.26 -6.31 11.40
N GLN A 108 -6.50 -5.02 11.16
CA GLN A 108 -7.58 -4.57 10.26
C GLN A 108 -7.42 -5.08 8.83
N GLN A 109 -6.19 -5.08 8.30
CA GLN A 109 -5.91 -5.57 6.95
C GLN A 109 -6.06 -7.09 6.84
N SER A 110 -5.66 -7.84 7.86
CA SER A 110 -5.81 -9.30 7.90
C SER A 110 -7.28 -9.73 7.91
N ARG A 111 -8.19 -8.87 8.41
CA ARG A 111 -9.60 -9.18 8.67
C ARG A 111 -9.78 -10.38 9.60
N MET A 112 -8.75 -10.74 10.36
CA MET A 112 -8.77 -11.85 11.31
C MET A 112 -9.11 -11.33 12.71
N THR A 113 -9.67 -12.22 13.54
CA THR A 113 -9.71 -12.01 14.99
C THR A 113 -8.31 -12.18 15.57
N GLU A 114 -8.06 -11.61 16.75
CA GLU A 114 -6.73 -11.69 17.38
C GLU A 114 -6.32 -13.15 17.65
N GLU A 115 -7.27 -14.01 18.04
CA GLU A 115 -7.05 -15.45 18.25
C GLU A 115 -6.62 -16.18 16.97
N ASN A 116 -7.27 -15.88 15.84
CA ASN A 116 -6.91 -16.49 14.55
C ASN A 116 -5.55 -16.01 14.06
N LEU A 117 -5.20 -14.74 14.30
CA LEU A 117 -3.90 -14.21 13.95
C LEU A 117 -2.79 -14.82 14.80
N ASP A 118 -3.00 -14.99 16.10
CA ASP A 118 -2.01 -15.63 16.98
C ASP A 118 -1.72 -17.07 16.53
N MET A 119 -2.78 -17.83 16.23
CA MET A 119 -2.64 -19.17 15.65
C MET A 119 -1.88 -19.15 14.32
N PHE A 120 -2.18 -18.19 13.44
CA PHE A 120 -1.48 -18.04 12.15
C PHE A 120 0.02 -17.75 12.34
N LEU A 121 0.37 -16.84 13.24
CA LEU A 121 1.76 -16.52 13.56
C LEU A 121 2.48 -17.74 14.13
N GLN A 122 1.85 -18.49 15.03
CA GLN A 122 2.40 -19.73 15.59
C GLN A 122 2.70 -20.78 14.50
N LEU A 123 1.79 -20.94 13.52
CA LEU A 123 2.02 -21.85 12.38
C LEU A 123 3.21 -21.44 11.51
N GLN A 124 3.52 -20.14 11.45
CA GLN A 124 4.70 -19.61 10.77
C GLN A 124 5.97 -19.60 11.65
N GLY A 125 5.88 -20.11 12.88
CA GLY A 125 6.97 -20.06 13.85
C GLY A 125 7.31 -18.64 14.33
N GLN A 126 6.35 -17.72 14.22
CA GLN A 126 6.46 -16.32 14.66
C GLN A 126 5.61 -16.07 15.91
N THR A 127 5.90 -14.99 16.61
CA THR A 127 5.11 -14.49 17.74
C THR A 127 4.76 -13.03 17.52
N LYS A 128 3.70 -12.55 18.18
CA LYS A 128 3.34 -11.13 18.19
C LYS A 128 4.54 -10.25 18.57
N ASP A 129 5.24 -10.60 19.64
CA ASP A 129 6.41 -9.84 20.11
C ASP A 129 7.57 -9.90 19.11
N GLY A 130 7.86 -11.08 18.53
CA GLY A 130 8.90 -11.20 17.50
C GLY A 130 8.60 -10.38 16.24
N LEU A 131 7.33 -10.32 15.84
CA LEU A 131 6.91 -9.48 14.72
C LEU A 131 7.02 -7.99 15.06
N ARG A 132 6.60 -7.58 16.28
CA ARG A 132 6.75 -6.19 16.75
C ARG A 132 8.21 -5.77 16.86
N ASP A 133 9.08 -6.65 17.34
CA ASP A 133 10.53 -6.41 17.39
C ASP A 133 11.09 -6.20 15.99
N SER A 134 10.65 -6.99 15.00
CA SER A 134 11.06 -6.81 13.61
C SER A 134 10.65 -5.45 13.02
N TRP A 135 9.59 -4.84 13.56
CA TRP A 135 9.10 -3.52 13.13
C TRP A 135 9.72 -2.35 13.90
N LYS A 136 10.44 -2.61 14.99
CA LYS A 136 10.88 -1.57 15.93
C LYS A 136 11.73 -0.50 15.28
N ASP A 137 12.70 -0.90 14.46
CA ASP A 137 13.59 0.03 13.76
C ASP A 137 12.83 0.91 12.76
N ASP A 138 11.92 0.31 11.99
CA ASP A 138 11.12 1.05 11.03
C ASP A 138 10.07 1.93 11.70
N ALA A 139 9.50 1.50 12.83
CA ALA A 139 8.62 2.32 13.65
C ALA A 139 9.38 3.55 14.19
N ALA A 140 10.59 3.36 14.69
CA ALA A 140 11.43 4.46 15.15
C ALA A 140 11.76 5.45 14.01
N LYS A 141 12.08 4.98 12.80
CA LYS A 141 12.28 5.84 11.63
C LYS A 141 11.02 6.63 11.28
N THR A 142 9.85 5.98 11.26
CA THR A 142 8.57 6.66 10.95
C THR A 142 8.25 7.76 11.94
N VAL A 143 8.37 7.49 13.25
CA VAL A 143 8.14 8.51 14.29
C VAL A 143 9.13 9.67 14.14
N LYS A 144 10.42 9.40 13.89
CA LYS A 144 11.40 10.46 13.62
C LYS A 144 11.02 11.30 12.41
N SER A 145 10.65 10.67 11.30
CA SER A 145 10.22 11.36 10.08
C SER A 145 9.02 12.26 10.33
N GLN A 146 8.00 11.78 11.05
CA GLN A 146 6.80 12.55 11.36
C GLN A 146 7.13 13.80 12.19
N ILE A 147 7.93 13.65 13.25
CA ILE A 147 8.35 14.78 14.11
C ILE A 147 9.17 15.78 13.31
N LEU A 148 10.10 15.32 12.48
CA LEU A 148 10.92 16.20 11.64
C LEU A 148 10.07 16.98 10.64
N LEU A 149 9.17 16.30 9.94
CA LEU A 149 8.26 16.93 9.00
C LEU A 149 7.39 17.97 9.69
N GLU A 150 6.83 17.65 10.85
CA GLU A 150 6.03 18.59 11.63
C GLU A 150 6.85 19.82 12.04
N LYS A 151 8.10 19.64 12.48
CA LYS A 151 8.98 20.75 12.82
C LYS A 151 9.43 21.58 11.62
N ILE A 152 9.59 20.97 10.45
CA ILE A 152 9.86 21.70 9.21
C ILE A 152 8.60 22.47 8.80
N LEU A 153 7.41 21.89 8.89
CA LEU A 153 6.13 22.56 8.64
C LEU A 153 5.85 23.73 9.58
N GLU A 154 6.30 23.67 10.83
CA GLU A 154 6.19 24.80 11.76
C GLU A 154 7.14 25.96 11.37
N LYS A 155 8.30 25.64 10.79
CA LYS A 155 9.31 26.63 10.39
C LYS A 155 9.02 27.24 9.01
N GLU A 156 8.62 26.39 8.08
CA GLU A 156 8.21 26.76 6.74
C GLU A 156 6.74 27.18 6.81
N ASP A 157 6.42 28.47 6.67
CA ASP A 157 5.04 29.00 6.69
C ASP A 157 4.27 28.57 5.41
N ILE A 158 3.99 27.27 5.29
CA ILE A 158 3.31 26.70 4.12
C ILE A 158 1.84 27.08 4.17
N LYS A 159 1.45 27.91 3.20
CA LYS A 159 0.08 28.36 3.02
C LYS A 159 -0.71 27.38 2.15
N VAL A 160 -1.90 27.06 2.62
CA VAL A 160 -2.92 26.32 1.86
C VAL A 160 -3.88 27.34 1.29
N SER A 161 -4.02 27.35 -0.03
CA SER A 161 -5.03 28.17 -0.71
C SER A 161 -6.35 27.41 -0.80
N ASP A 162 -7.46 28.12 -0.98
CA ASP A 162 -8.77 27.49 -1.19
C ASP A 162 -8.75 26.56 -2.41
N LYS A 163 -8.03 26.95 -3.47
CA LYS A 163 -7.81 26.12 -4.65
C LYS A 163 -7.10 24.80 -4.33
N ASP A 164 -6.16 24.79 -3.38
CA ASP A 164 -5.49 23.55 -2.97
C ASP A 164 -6.48 22.60 -2.28
N ILE A 165 -7.39 23.14 -1.46
CA ILE A 165 -8.45 22.39 -0.78
C ILE A 165 -9.45 21.83 -1.80
N GLU A 166 -9.90 22.66 -2.74
CA GLU A 166 -10.81 22.25 -3.81
C GLU A 166 -10.22 21.12 -4.66
N ASN A 167 -8.94 21.20 -5.04
CA ASN A 167 -8.29 20.16 -5.82
C ASN A 167 -8.19 18.83 -5.06
N GLU A 168 -7.83 18.89 -3.77
CA GLU A 168 -7.73 17.68 -2.94
C GLU A 168 -9.12 17.06 -2.74
N LEU A 169 -10.15 17.86 -2.43
CA LEU A 169 -11.53 17.37 -2.31
C LEU A 169 -12.05 16.76 -3.62
N ASN A 170 -11.71 17.32 -4.78
CA ASN A 170 -12.04 16.71 -6.07
C ASN A 170 -11.32 15.36 -6.27
N THR A 171 -10.06 15.26 -5.86
CA THR A 171 -9.30 14.00 -5.91
C THR A 171 -9.97 12.93 -5.02
N GLN A 172 -10.41 13.32 -3.82
CA GLN A 172 -11.16 12.42 -2.93
C GLN A 172 -12.52 12.04 -3.51
N ALA A 173 -13.24 12.98 -4.14
CA ALA A 173 -14.50 12.74 -4.83
C ALA A 173 -14.38 11.72 -5.96
N GLU A 174 -13.34 11.82 -6.78
CA GLU A 174 -13.03 10.84 -7.82
C GLU A 174 -12.69 9.47 -7.23
N MET A 175 -11.87 9.43 -6.19
CA MET A 175 -11.46 8.19 -5.52
C MET A 175 -12.65 7.43 -4.92
N TYR A 176 -13.54 8.14 -4.21
CA TYR A 176 -14.71 7.55 -3.57
C TYR A 176 -15.94 7.47 -4.50
N LYS A 177 -15.83 7.96 -5.75
CA LYS A 177 -16.94 8.07 -6.70
C LYS A 177 -18.16 8.79 -6.12
N MET A 178 -17.93 9.84 -5.34
CA MET A 178 -18.97 10.66 -4.71
C MET A 178 -18.96 12.07 -5.30
N PRO A 179 -20.11 12.77 -5.34
CA PRO A 179 -20.14 14.17 -5.75
C PRO A 179 -19.29 15.05 -4.82
N TYR A 180 -18.69 16.10 -5.40
CA TYR A 180 -17.85 17.05 -4.66
C TYR A 180 -18.54 17.63 -3.42
N ASP A 181 -19.79 18.06 -3.56
CA ASP A 181 -20.55 18.70 -2.47
C ASP A 181 -20.79 17.74 -1.30
N GLU A 182 -21.05 16.45 -1.57
CA GLU A 182 -21.26 15.42 -0.54
C GLU A 182 -19.95 15.10 0.21
N ILE A 183 -18.83 15.01 -0.51
CA ILE A 183 -17.51 14.83 0.08
C ILE A 183 -17.17 16.01 0.98
N LYS A 184 -17.36 17.24 0.48
CA LYS A 184 -17.09 18.45 1.24
C LYS A 184 -17.90 18.49 2.53
N GLU A 185 -19.21 18.26 2.43
CA GLU A 185 -20.10 18.24 3.61
C GLU A 185 -19.67 17.16 4.61
N THR A 186 -19.26 15.99 4.14
CA THR A 186 -18.77 14.88 4.98
C THR A 186 -17.50 15.27 5.74
N PHE A 187 -16.53 15.88 5.06
CA PHE A 187 -15.28 16.34 5.68
C PHE A 187 -15.51 17.47 6.68
N GLU A 188 -16.43 18.39 6.40
CA GLU A 188 -16.82 19.47 7.32
C GLU A 188 -17.52 18.92 8.57
N LYS A 189 -18.54 18.06 8.41
CA LYS A 189 -19.31 17.48 9.54
C LYS A 189 -18.46 16.63 10.46
N ASN A 190 -17.52 15.87 9.91
CA ASN A 190 -16.63 15.00 10.68
C ASN A 190 -15.41 15.74 11.26
N GLY A 191 -15.29 17.06 11.06
CA GLY A 191 -14.15 17.84 11.53
C GLY A 191 -12.82 17.48 10.84
N MET A 192 -12.88 16.85 9.67
CA MET A 192 -11.70 16.36 8.94
C MET A 192 -11.01 17.45 8.10
N MET A 193 -11.60 18.64 8.01
CA MET A 193 -11.02 19.75 7.24
C MET A 193 -9.64 20.19 7.73
N GLU A 194 -9.39 20.15 9.04
CA GLU A 194 -8.05 20.48 9.57
C GLU A 194 -7.02 19.40 9.24
N TYR A 195 -7.43 18.13 9.25
CA TYR A 195 -6.59 17.02 8.80
C TYR A 195 -6.26 17.16 7.32
N LEU A 196 -7.25 17.47 6.48
CA LEU A 196 -7.07 17.72 5.05
C LEU A 196 -6.06 18.85 4.79
N LYS A 197 -6.18 19.97 5.49
CA LYS A 197 -5.22 21.08 5.38
C LYS A 197 -3.82 20.64 5.80
N LYS A 198 -3.67 19.87 6.89
CA LYS A 198 -2.36 19.35 7.34
C LYS A 198 -1.74 18.43 6.30
N ASP A 199 -2.54 17.56 5.68
CA ASP A 199 -2.10 16.67 4.61
C ASP A 199 -1.63 17.45 3.38
N ILE A 200 -2.41 18.44 2.93
CA ILE A 200 -2.03 19.34 1.82
C ILE A 200 -0.70 20.06 2.12
N LYS A 201 -0.54 20.61 3.35
CA LYS A 201 0.73 21.24 3.75
C LYS A 201 1.90 20.27 3.66
N THR A 202 1.72 19.04 4.13
CA THR A 202 2.74 17.99 4.13
C THR A 202 3.14 17.62 2.70
N LYS A 203 2.16 17.39 1.82
CA LYS A 203 2.38 17.11 0.39
C LYS A 203 3.15 18.25 -0.29
N LYS A 204 2.78 19.51 -0.01
CA LYS A 204 3.49 20.69 -0.56
C LYS A 204 4.92 20.77 -0.05
N LEU A 205 5.14 20.55 1.25
CA LEU A 205 6.48 20.52 1.83
C LEU A 205 7.36 19.47 1.15
N ILE A 206 6.89 18.23 1.05
CA ILE A 206 7.65 17.14 0.43
C ILE A 206 8.01 17.49 -1.00
N LYS A 207 7.06 18.05 -1.76
CA LYS A 207 7.29 18.48 -3.14
C LYS A 207 8.35 19.59 -3.23
N ASP A 208 8.35 20.54 -2.30
CA ASP A 208 9.35 21.62 -2.28
C ASP A 208 10.73 21.11 -1.85
N LEU A 209 10.78 20.20 -0.86
CA LEU A 209 12.03 19.51 -0.48
C LEU A 209 12.60 18.71 -1.64
N LEU A 210 11.77 17.97 -2.40
CA LEU A 210 12.20 17.20 -3.57
C LEU A 210 12.77 18.08 -4.69
N LYS A 211 12.31 19.33 -4.85
CA LYS A 211 12.90 20.28 -5.82
C LYS A 211 14.31 20.72 -5.44
N THR A 212 14.62 20.76 -4.14
CA THR A 212 15.94 21.15 -3.62
C THR A 212 16.88 19.96 -3.45
N ALA A 213 16.34 18.74 -3.42
CA ALA A 213 17.10 17.51 -3.30
C ALA A 213 17.90 17.19 -4.57
N SER A 214 19.11 16.64 -4.40
CA SER A 214 19.91 16.13 -5.51
C SER A 214 19.43 14.73 -5.89
N ILE A 215 18.63 14.64 -6.95
CA ILE A 215 18.10 13.37 -7.46
C ILE A 215 19.05 12.81 -8.52
N LYS A 216 19.60 11.61 -8.27
CA LYS A 216 20.38 10.87 -9.26
C LYS A 216 19.48 9.88 -10.00
N LYS A 217 19.67 9.77 -11.31
CA LYS A 217 18.99 8.75 -12.11
C LYS A 217 19.58 7.38 -11.80
N GLY A 218 18.71 6.43 -11.44
CA GLY A 218 19.09 5.04 -11.20
C GLY A 218 19.34 4.28 -12.51
N ASP A 219 19.75 3.02 -12.37
CA ASP A 219 19.99 2.12 -13.49
C ASP A 219 18.67 1.76 -14.21
N LYS A 220 18.80 1.28 -15.45
CA LYS A 220 17.65 0.78 -16.22
C LYS A 220 17.26 -0.59 -15.67
N ILE A 221 16.03 -0.72 -15.20
CA ILE A 221 15.49 -1.94 -14.60
C ILE A 221 14.27 -2.41 -15.41
N ASP A 222 14.01 -3.71 -15.45
CA ASP A 222 12.81 -4.28 -16.06
C ASP A 222 11.54 -3.88 -15.29
N TYR A 223 10.41 -3.72 -15.98
CA TYR A 223 9.15 -3.38 -15.33
C TYR A 223 8.79 -4.40 -14.25
N ASN A 224 8.93 -5.70 -14.52
CA ASN A 224 8.53 -6.75 -13.59
C ASN A 224 9.38 -6.73 -12.32
N ASP A 225 10.69 -6.48 -12.46
CA ASP A 225 11.59 -6.33 -11.31
C ASP A 225 11.29 -5.05 -10.53
N PHE A 226 11.01 -3.96 -11.23
CA PHE A 226 10.67 -2.68 -10.60
C PHE A 226 9.38 -2.77 -9.78
N VAL A 227 8.30 -3.39 -10.31
CA VAL A 227 7.02 -3.49 -9.60
C VAL A 227 7.10 -4.42 -8.37
N VAL A 228 7.98 -5.41 -8.35
CA VAL A 228 8.21 -6.25 -7.16
C VAL A 228 9.25 -5.68 -6.18
N GLY A 229 9.80 -4.50 -6.46
CA GLY A 229 10.69 -3.80 -5.53
C GLY A 229 12.16 -4.21 -5.61
N LYS A 230 12.60 -4.75 -6.75
CA LYS A 230 14.01 -5.07 -7.03
C LYS A 230 14.65 -3.91 -7.79
N TYR A 231 15.07 -2.86 -7.09
CA TYR A 231 15.70 -1.66 -7.65
C TYR A 231 16.82 -1.11 -6.78
#